data_AF-A0A1E7EYT0-F1
#
_entry.id   AF-A0A1E7EYT0-F1
#
_cell.length_a   1.000
_cell.length_b   1.000
_cell.length_c   1.000
_cell.angle_alpha   90.00
_cell.angle_beta   90.00
_cell.angle_gamma   90.00
#
_symmetry.space_group_name_H-M   'P 1'
#
loop_
_entity.id
_entity.type
_entity.pdbx_description
1 polymer ?
#
loop_
_entity_poly.entity_id
_entity_poly.type
_entity_poly.pdbx_seq_one_letter_code
_entity_poly.pdbx_strand_id
1 'polypeptide(L)'
;MIEYRETNRDRRVALAAKAVLHCECGAVGIITENDIGNGRIICPNNPHNGCNKIYCCKCGNDDHGTDLCPPPVETVQWLNKNSKECPNCKNRIEKNGGCDHMTCQVSVGGCGHQFWWTCGCPVHGQHKSDCLRLGER
;
A
#
# COMPACT_ATOMS: atom_id res chain seq x y z
N MET A 1 27.76 -20.13 -27.56
CA MET A 1 28.13 -19.20 -26.47
C MET A 1 27.26 -17.93 -26.50
N ILE A 2 25.94 -18.08 -26.57
CA ILE A 2 24.99 -16.94 -26.63
C ILE A 2 24.20 -16.88 -25.30
N GLU A 3 23.88 -18.04 -24.72
CA GLU A 3 23.10 -18.17 -23.47
C GLU A 3 23.72 -17.52 -22.21
N TYR A 4 25.06 -17.48 -22.09
CA TYR A 4 25.73 -16.88 -20.91
C TYR A 4 25.70 -15.34 -20.88
N ARG A 5 25.59 -14.69 -22.05
CA ARG A 5 25.53 -13.22 -22.14
C ARG A 5 24.13 -12.68 -21.90
N GLU A 6 23.11 -13.41 -22.35
CA GLU A 6 21.70 -13.05 -22.14
C GLU A 6 21.33 -13.17 -20.66
N THR A 7 21.63 -14.32 -20.02
CA THR A 7 21.39 -14.52 -18.57
C THR A 7 22.06 -13.49 -17.66
N ASN A 8 23.28 -13.03 -17.99
CA ASN A 8 23.95 -11.97 -17.23
C ASN A 8 23.36 -10.57 -17.48
N ARG A 9 22.83 -10.31 -18.69
CA ARG A 9 22.12 -9.07 -19.01
C ARG A 9 20.79 -9.04 -18.26
N ASP A 10 20.03 -10.13 -18.27
CA ASP A 10 18.79 -10.28 -17.50
C ASP A 10 19.02 -10.13 -16.00
N ARG A 11 20.09 -10.73 -15.45
CA ARG A 11 20.45 -10.57 -14.03
C ARG A 11 20.82 -9.12 -13.69
N ARG A 12 21.61 -8.44 -14.52
CA ARG A 12 21.99 -7.04 -14.28
C ARG A 12 20.79 -6.09 -14.41
N VAL A 13 19.89 -6.36 -15.37
CA VAL A 13 18.65 -5.61 -15.56
C VAL A 13 17.69 -5.85 -14.39
N ALA A 14 17.56 -7.09 -13.91
CA ALA A 14 16.74 -7.41 -12.73
C ALA A 14 17.28 -6.76 -11.44
N LEU A 15 18.60 -6.74 -11.26
CA LEU A 15 19.23 -6.09 -10.10
C LEU A 15 19.14 -4.55 -10.13
N ALA A 16 19.00 -3.96 -11.33
CA ALA A 16 18.83 -2.52 -11.52
C ALA A 16 17.35 -2.09 -11.68
N ALA A 17 16.41 -3.04 -11.58
CA ALA A 17 15.00 -2.77 -11.71
C ALA A 17 14.49 -1.98 -10.51
N LYS A 18 13.89 -0.82 -10.77
CA LYS A 18 13.19 -0.02 -9.73
C LYS A 18 11.73 -0.43 -9.60
N ALA A 19 11.09 -0.74 -10.72
CA ALA A 19 9.71 -1.19 -10.75
C ALA A 19 9.51 -2.19 -11.89
N VAL A 20 8.49 -3.04 -11.75
CA VAL A 20 8.05 -3.95 -12.79
C VAL A 20 6.61 -3.60 -13.13
N LEU A 21 6.38 -3.39 -14.42
CA LEU A 21 5.09 -3.09 -14.98
C LEU A 21 4.45 -4.37 -15.50
N HIS A 22 3.23 -4.63 -15.05
CA HIS A 22 2.41 -5.73 -15.54
C HIS A 22 1.18 -5.15 -16.21
N CYS A 23 1.03 -5.42 -17.50
CA CYS A 23 -0.15 -4.99 -18.25
C CYS A 23 -1.09 -6.17 -18.48
N GLU A 24 -2.40 -5.92 -18.39
CA GLU A 24 -3.45 -6.91 -18.70
C GLU A 24 -3.39 -7.46 -20.14
N CYS A 25 -2.71 -6.77 -21.07
CA CYS A 25 -2.47 -7.30 -22.41
C CYS A 25 -1.38 -8.39 -22.47
N GLY A 26 -0.81 -8.78 -21.32
CA GLY A 26 0.26 -9.77 -21.17
C GLY A 26 1.67 -9.19 -21.23
N ALA A 27 1.82 -7.86 -21.35
CA ALA A 27 3.13 -7.22 -21.39
C ALA A 27 3.76 -7.14 -20.01
N VAL A 28 5.06 -7.43 -19.94
CA VAL A 28 5.88 -7.21 -18.75
C VAL A 28 7.01 -6.25 -19.12
N GLY A 29 7.13 -5.15 -18.39
CA GLY A 29 8.17 -4.14 -18.58
C GLY A 29 9.02 -4.00 -17.32
N ILE A 30 10.35 -3.95 -17.48
CA ILE A 30 11.27 -3.61 -16.40
C ILE A 30 11.59 -2.12 -16.48
N ILE A 31 11.37 -1.40 -15.38
CA ILE A 31 11.61 0.04 -15.30
C ILE A 31 12.92 0.26 -14.54
N THR A 32 13.87 0.91 -15.18
CA THR A 32 15.18 1.24 -14.61
C THR A 32 15.28 2.72 -14.27
N GLU A 33 16.38 3.15 -13.65
CA GLU A 33 16.60 4.56 -13.30
C GLU A 33 16.62 5.49 -14.53
N ASN A 34 16.97 4.95 -15.69
CA ASN A 34 17.05 5.71 -16.94
C ASN A 34 15.68 5.98 -17.56
N ASP A 35 14.67 5.19 -17.19
CA ASP A 35 13.30 5.30 -17.70
C ASP A 35 12.45 6.29 -16.90
N ILE A 36 13.03 6.91 -15.87
CA ILE A 36 12.30 7.79 -14.93
C ILE A 36 11.82 9.08 -15.61
N GLY A 37 12.53 9.55 -16.65
CA GLY A 37 12.23 10.73 -17.49
C GLY A 37 10.99 11.55 -17.13
N ASN A 38 9.96 11.49 -17.99
CA ASN A 38 8.74 12.31 -17.87
C ASN A 38 7.69 11.74 -16.89
N GLY A 39 8.06 10.78 -16.04
CA GLY A 39 7.14 10.18 -15.07
C GLY A 39 6.22 9.07 -15.61
N ARG A 40 6.19 8.85 -16.93
CA ARG A 40 5.20 8.01 -17.62
C ARG A 40 5.82 7.03 -18.60
N ILE A 41 5.31 5.80 -18.62
CA ILE A 41 5.73 4.72 -19.52
C ILE A 41 4.51 4.16 -20.23
N ILE A 42 4.61 3.99 -21.54
CA ILE A 42 3.57 3.36 -22.36
C ILE A 42 3.82 1.85 -22.37
N CYS A 43 2.74 1.06 -22.42
CA CYS A 43 2.83 -0.39 -22.54
C CYS A 43 3.78 -0.83 -23.67
N PRO A 44 4.76 -1.73 -23.40
CA PRO A 44 5.73 -2.15 -24.41
C PRO A 44 5.14 -3.03 -25.53
N ASN A 45 3.91 -3.53 -25.37
CA ASN A 45 3.19 -4.32 -26.39
C ASN A 45 2.44 -3.49 -27.43
N ASN A 46 2.76 -2.20 -27.56
CA ASN A 46 2.31 -1.39 -28.69
C ASN A 46 3.21 -1.69 -29.91
N PRO A 47 2.72 -2.24 -31.05
CA PRO A 47 1.31 -2.35 -31.48
C PRO A 47 0.72 -3.77 -31.50
N HIS A 48 1.46 -4.81 -31.09
CA HIS A 48 1.06 -6.22 -31.26
C HIS A 48 -0.31 -6.59 -30.66
N ASN A 49 -0.80 -5.85 -29.66
CA ASN A 49 -2.12 -6.07 -29.05
C ASN A 49 -2.99 -4.79 -28.97
N GLY A 50 -2.63 -3.73 -29.70
CA GLY A 50 -3.33 -2.43 -29.66
C GLY A 50 -3.33 -1.74 -28.29
N CYS A 51 -2.43 -2.13 -27.38
CA CYS A 51 -2.40 -1.59 -26.02
C CYS A 51 -1.70 -0.22 -25.99
N ASN A 52 -2.43 0.82 -25.59
CA ASN A 52 -1.89 2.18 -25.40
C ASN A 52 -2.06 2.67 -23.95
N LYS A 53 -2.01 1.75 -22.99
CA LYS A 53 -2.09 2.10 -21.57
C LYS A 53 -0.80 2.78 -21.12
N ILE A 54 -0.95 3.77 -20.24
CA ILE A 54 0.12 4.56 -19.66
C ILE A 54 0.21 4.22 -18.17
N TYR A 55 1.44 4.09 -17.69
CA TYR A 55 1.77 3.66 -16.35
C TYR A 55 2.77 4.62 -15.72
N CYS A 56 2.78 4.66 -14.39
CA CYS A 56 3.74 5.42 -13.61
C CYS A 56 5.12 4.77 -13.64
N CYS A 57 6.17 5.53 -13.99
CA CYS A 57 7.54 5.02 -14.01
C CYS A 57 8.11 4.69 -12.61
N LYS A 58 7.47 5.19 -11.53
CA LYS A 58 7.96 5.00 -10.16
C LYS A 58 7.41 3.75 -9.50
N CYS A 59 6.13 3.45 -9.73
CA CYS A 59 5.45 2.32 -9.07
C CYS A 59 5.04 1.20 -10.03
N GLY A 60 5.08 1.41 -11.35
CA GLY A 60 4.68 0.42 -12.35
C GLY A 60 3.16 0.19 -12.46
N ASN A 61 2.34 0.90 -11.66
CA ASN A 61 0.88 0.88 -11.72
C ASN A 61 0.35 1.88 -12.76
N ASP A 62 -0.96 1.92 -12.96
CA ASP A 62 -1.63 2.86 -13.86
C ASP A 62 -1.21 4.33 -13.62
N ASP A 63 -1.26 5.14 -14.68
CA ASP A 63 -1.00 6.58 -14.56
C ASP A 63 -1.94 7.22 -13.55
N HIS A 64 -1.35 7.84 -12.53
CA HIS A 64 -2.04 8.59 -11.50
C HIS A 64 -1.62 10.08 -11.53
N GLY A 65 -1.16 10.56 -12.69
CA GLY A 65 -0.82 11.97 -12.91
C GLY A 65 0.14 12.55 -11.87
N THR A 66 -0.34 13.54 -11.10
CA THR A 66 0.41 14.20 -10.02
C THR A 66 0.14 13.62 -8.64
N ASP A 67 -0.79 12.67 -8.51
CA ASP A 67 -1.07 12.01 -7.25
C ASP A 67 0.16 11.20 -6.79
N LEU A 68 0.24 10.98 -5.49
CA LEU A 68 1.32 10.19 -4.91
C LEU A 68 1.16 8.71 -5.29
N CYS A 69 2.28 8.02 -5.51
CA CYS A 69 2.25 6.58 -5.73
C CYS A 69 1.62 5.89 -4.52
N PRO A 70 0.77 4.86 -4.74
CA PRO A 70 0.21 4.11 -3.64
C PRO A 70 1.33 3.47 -2.81
N PRO A 71 1.21 3.46 -1.47
CA PRO A 71 2.20 2.83 -0.62
C PRO A 71 2.26 1.32 -0.89
N PRO A 72 3.41 0.67 -0.64
CA PRO A 72 3.53 -0.77 -0.75
C PRO A 72 2.47 -1.52 0.05
N VAL A 73 2.00 -2.66 -0.46
CA VAL A 73 1.01 -3.51 0.22
C VAL A 73 1.45 -3.86 1.64
N GLU A 74 2.73 -4.12 1.85
CA GLU A 74 3.30 -4.41 3.18
C GLU A 74 3.11 -3.24 4.15
N THR A 75 3.31 -2.00 3.69
CA THR A 75 3.07 -0.80 4.49
C THR A 75 1.60 -0.67 4.84
N VAL A 76 0.69 -0.88 3.89
CA VAL A 76 -0.76 -0.85 4.13
C VAL A 76 -1.18 -1.93 5.12
N GLN A 77 -0.66 -3.15 4.97
CA GLN A 77 -0.94 -4.26 5.89
C GLN A 77 -0.40 -3.98 7.29
N TRP A 78 0.81 -3.42 7.40
CA TRP A 78 1.38 -3.01 8.68
C TRP A 78 0.53 -1.94 9.34
N LEU A 79 0.11 -0.92 8.59
CA LEU A 79 -0.79 0.13 9.08
C LEU A 79 -2.10 -0.47 9.58
N ASN A 80 -2.73 -1.38 8.85
CA ASN A 80 -4.00 -1.99 9.26
C ASN A 80 -3.87 -2.92 10.47
N LYS A 81 -2.71 -3.56 10.66
CA LYS A 81 -2.44 -4.39 11.84
C LYS A 81 -2.14 -3.56 13.08
N ASN A 82 -1.38 -2.49 12.91
CA ASN A 82 -0.83 -1.72 14.03
C ASN A 82 -1.59 -0.43 14.32
N SER A 83 -2.56 -0.03 13.50
CA SER A 83 -3.36 1.16 13.75
C SER A 83 -4.84 0.97 13.43
N LYS A 84 -5.72 1.65 14.19
CA LYS A 84 -7.17 1.65 14.01
C LYS A 84 -7.73 3.06 14.13
N GLU A 85 -8.88 3.29 13.53
CA GLU A 85 -9.58 4.58 13.65
C GLU A 85 -10.29 4.70 14.99
N CYS A 86 -10.24 5.90 15.58
CA CYS A 86 -11.02 6.22 16.75
C CYS A 86 -12.53 6.07 16.45
N PRO A 87 -13.31 5.37 17.28
CA PRO A 87 -14.76 5.24 17.06
C PRO A 87 -15.49 6.60 17.11
N ASN A 88 -14.94 7.57 17.84
CA ASN A 88 -15.54 8.89 18.02
C ASN A 88 -15.11 9.90 16.94
N CYS A 89 -13.81 10.12 16.74
CA CYS A 89 -13.31 11.16 15.83
C CYS A 89 -12.68 10.64 14.53
N LYS A 90 -12.66 9.31 14.32
CA LYS A 90 -12.02 8.63 13.17
C LYS A 90 -10.52 8.85 13.01
N ASN A 91 -9.87 9.57 13.93
CA ASN A 91 -8.43 9.76 13.86
C ASN A 91 -7.69 8.42 14.05
N ARG A 92 -6.62 8.18 13.27
CA ARG A 92 -5.91 6.90 13.27
C ARG A 92 -4.95 6.81 14.47
N ILE A 93 -5.11 5.78 15.27
CA ILE A 93 -4.39 5.54 16.52
C ILE A 93 -3.54 4.28 16.36
N GLU A 94 -2.25 4.37 16.71
CA GLU A 94 -1.34 3.23 16.76
C GLU A 94 -1.53 2.41 18.05
N LYS A 95 -1.43 1.08 17.96
CA LYS A 95 -1.55 0.19 19.11
C LYS A 95 -0.29 0.29 19.99
N ASN A 96 -0.43 0.81 21.21
CA ASN A 96 0.69 0.98 22.14
C ASN A 96 1.07 -0.30 22.92
N GLY A 97 1.22 -1.44 22.24
CA GLY A 97 2.02 -2.60 22.66
C GLY A 97 1.71 -3.38 23.96
N GLY A 98 0.81 -2.95 24.86
CA GLY A 98 0.71 -3.56 26.20
C GLY A 98 -0.69 -3.72 26.81
N CYS A 99 -1.71 -3.06 26.29
CA CYS A 99 -3.08 -3.17 26.81
C CYS A 99 -4.09 -2.94 25.68
N ASP A 100 -5.22 -3.65 25.70
CA ASP A 100 -6.32 -3.40 24.77
C ASP A 100 -7.16 -2.18 25.17
N HIS A 101 -6.97 -1.61 26.37
CA HIS A 101 -7.54 -0.31 26.73
C HIS A 101 -6.77 0.83 26.06
N MET A 102 -7.41 1.56 25.16
CA MET A 102 -6.79 2.61 24.36
C MET A 102 -7.44 3.96 24.58
N THR A 103 -6.63 5.02 24.52
CA THR A 103 -7.07 6.42 24.64
C THR A 103 -6.70 7.16 23.37
N CYS A 104 -7.67 7.83 22.74
CA CYS A 104 -7.43 8.72 21.62
C CYS A 104 -6.72 9.99 22.11
N GLN A 105 -5.39 10.00 22.11
CA GLN A 105 -4.60 11.05 22.75
C GLN A 105 -4.77 12.43 22.08
N VAL A 106 -5.21 13.42 22.84
CA VAL A 106 -5.41 14.80 22.35
C VAL A 106 -4.10 15.45 21.90
N SER A 107 -2.98 15.08 22.52
CA SER A 107 -1.63 15.60 22.21
C SER A 107 -1.17 15.33 20.77
N VAL A 108 -1.73 14.30 20.11
CA VAL A 108 -1.42 13.95 18.71
C VAL A 108 -2.61 14.23 17.78
N GLY A 109 -3.53 15.11 18.19
CA GLY A 109 -4.72 15.46 17.42
C GLY A 109 -5.94 14.55 17.66
N GLY A 110 -5.93 13.74 18.71
CA GLY A 110 -7.06 12.91 19.13
C GLY A 110 -8.16 13.66 19.91
N CYS A 111 -9.21 12.95 20.32
CA CYS A 111 -10.38 13.53 21.01
C CYS A 111 -10.50 13.21 22.51
N GLY A 112 -9.56 12.45 23.08
CA GLY A 112 -9.57 12.03 24.49
C GLY A 112 -10.44 10.80 24.80
N HIS A 113 -11.14 10.25 23.80
CA HIS A 113 -12.04 9.11 23.99
C HIS A 113 -11.29 7.82 24.35
N GLN A 114 -11.78 7.10 25.37
CA GLN A 114 -11.21 5.85 25.86
C GLN A 114 -12.08 4.66 25.43
N PHE A 115 -11.47 3.66 24.79
CA PHE A 115 -12.18 2.52 24.21
C PHE A 115 -11.34 1.24 24.24
N TRP A 116 -11.99 0.09 24.10
CA TRP A 116 -11.31 -1.19 23.95
C TRP A 116 -10.89 -1.41 22.49
N TRP A 117 -9.62 -1.70 22.24
CA TRP A 117 -9.04 -1.95 20.91
C TRP A 117 -9.72 -3.11 20.17
N THR A 118 -10.21 -4.11 20.90
CA THR A 118 -10.83 -5.31 20.35
C THR A 118 -12.19 -5.05 19.72
N CYS A 119 -13.09 -4.33 20.42
CA CYS A 119 -14.45 -4.09 19.95
C CYS A 119 -14.84 -2.61 19.74
N GLY A 120 -13.95 -1.65 20.04
CA GLY A 120 -14.19 -0.23 19.83
C GLY A 120 -15.16 0.42 20.83
N CYS A 121 -15.62 -0.31 21.84
CA CYS A 121 -16.61 0.19 22.79
C CYS A 121 -15.98 1.08 23.88
N PRO A 122 -16.73 2.08 24.37
CA PRO A 122 -16.28 2.99 25.41
C PRO A 122 -16.04 2.26 26.74
N VAL A 123 -15.01 2.66 27.47
CA VAL A 123 -14.55 1.98 28.70
C VAL A 123 -15.52 2.18 29.87
N HIS A 124 -16.24 3.30 29.89
CA HIS A 124 -17.25 3.62 30.91
C HIS A 124 -18.69 3.30 30.47
N GLY A 125 -18.88 2.60 29.34
CA GLY A 125 -20.16 2.04 28.93
C GLY A 125 -20.28 0.59 29.39
N GLN A 126 -21.49 0.13 29.73
CA GLN A 126 -21.75 -1.27 30.06
C GLN A 126 -21.11 -2.16 28.98
N HIS A 127 -20.12 -2.95 29.38
CA HIS A 127 -19.49 -3.98 28.56
C HIS A 127 -20.49 -5.11 28.36
N LYS A 128 -21.57 -4.82 27.63
CA LYS A 128 -22.66 -5.76 27.39
C LYS A 128 -22.03 -6.99 26.75
N SER A 129 -22.46 -8.16 27.19
CA SER A 129 -22.07 -9.48 26.68
C SER A 129 -22.21 -9.66 25.16
N ASP A 130 -22.75 -8.65 24.47
CA ASP A 130 -22.97 -8.55 23.03
C ASP A 130 -21.95 -7.62 22.32
N CYS A 131 -20.70 -7.49 22.81
CA CYS A 131 -19.62 -6.84 22.05
C CYS A 131 -19.29 -7.71 20.82
N LEU A 132 -20.16 -7.68 19.81
CA LEU A 132 -19.99 -8.39 18.55
C LEU A 132 -18.66 -7.91 17.98
N ARG A 133 -17.73 -8.85 17.79
CA ARG A 133 -16.40 -8.59 17.25
C ARG A 133 -16.55 -7.86 15.92
N LEU A 134 -16.30 -6.56 15.90
CA LEU A 134 -16.32 -5.70 14.71
C LEU A 134 -15.11 -6.01 13.79
N GLY A 135 -14.93 -7.27 13.43
CA GLY A 135 -13.77 -7.78 12.71
C GLY A 135 -14.00 -9.05 11.91
N GLU A 136 -15.24 -9.43 11.62
CA GLU A 136 -15.58 -10.54 10.73
C GLU A 136 -16.51 -10.07 9.60
N ARG A 137 -15.95 -9.34 8.62
CA ARG A 137 -16.48 -9.30 7.25
C ARG A 137 -15.42 -8.89 6.25
#